data_AF-A0A1F2VMH4-F1
#
_entry.id   AF-A0A1F2VMH4-F1
#
_cell.length_a   1.000
_cell.length_b   1.000
_cell.length_c   1.000
_cell.angle_alpha   90.00
_cell.angle_beta   90.00
_cell.angle_gamma   90.00
#
_symmetry.space_group_name_H-M   'P 1'
#
loop_
_entity.id
_entity.type
_entity.pdbx_description
1 polymer ?
#
loop_
_entity_poly.entity_id
_entity_poly.type
_entity_poly.pdbx_seq_one_letter_code
_entity_poly.pdbx_strand_id
1 'polypeptide(L)'
;MNKLLTVSLLFLIVSFSVVAIAYANALTDNELLLGFYTVSKKQDINKQDIDMISGSPFKYLLPYGTDLRDEVFLEEYLNYAKKKGINIIFSLTDLYQTSKQYPKTHWCPSVKESDLVSCIVGKFKDFDSVYGWYLTDEPTDFVGVKNKEKIKVNAEIIRKLSSKPVFVEDYPLPKGKLWDYMSGFSDVFMTTSYPVPDRRISEPYEVVKSMSSKYKNDIIAVLQAFGKYQFPRKKRDEITGRAPTYEEMRVMSYLALMAGAKGILYFSLPKIKKLPDFNDRWGFLKKLGAELKSNYKLIVSQDKPIVNYRMKGEDGVYYLVRHFKNKDYLIAVNSTGEKRSLEIFLKERIMKTITLGSLEVKILELQP
;
A
#
# COMPACT_ATOMS: atom_id res chain seq x y z
N MET A 1 49.55 -54.70 35.18
CA MET A 1 48.60 -54.83 34.05
C MET A 1 47.79 -53.54 33.95
N ASN A 2 48.11 -52.71 32.95
CA ASN A 2 47.49 -51.42 32.70
C ASN A 2 46.02 -51.57 32.26
N LYS A 3 45.10 -50.82 32.87
CA LYS A 3 43.81 -50.51 32.27
C LYS A 3 43.63 -48.99 32.23
N LEU A 4 43.68 -48.46 31.00
CA LEU A 4 43.36 -47.08 30.66
C LEU A 4 41.90 -46.77 31.00
N LEU A 5 41.68 -45.62 31.64
CA LEU A 5 40.40 -44.90 31.65
C LEU A 5 40.04 -44.49 30.21
N THR A 6 38.79 -44.73 29.81
CA THR A 6 38.17 -44.07 28.66
C THR A 6 36.96 -43.30 29.19
N VAL A 7 37.04 -41.96 29.15
CA VAL A 7 35.95 -41.05 29.47
C VAL A 7 35.16 -40.83 28.18
N SER A 8 33.91 -41.29 28.12
CA SER A 8 33.01 -40.98 27.02
C SER A 8 32.30 -39.66 27.30
N LEU A 9 32.65 -38.65 26.52
CA LEU A 9 32.07 -37.31 26.52
C LEU A 9 30.80 -37.34 25.63
N LEU A 10 29.62 -37.25 26.24
CA LEU A 10 28.34 -37.14 25.51
C LEU A 10 28.12 -35.67 25.13
N PHE A 11 28.37 -35.30 23.87
CA PHE A 11 27.99 -33.99 23.33
C PHE A 11 26.52 -34.04 22.91
N LEU A 12 25.65 -33.37 23.67
CA LEU A 12 24.27 -33.11 23.28
C LEU A 12 24.27 -31.94 22.27
N ILE A 13 24.20 -32.23 20.98
CA ILE A 13 24.01 -31.20 19.95
C ILE A 13 22.53 -30.84 19.92
N VAL A 14 22.18 -29.72 20.56
CA VAL A 14 20.87 -29.07 20.37
C VAL A 14 20.95 -28.29 19.07
N SER A 15 20.48 -28.88 17.97
CA SER A 15 20.32 -28.17 16.71
C SER A 15 19.12 -27.22 16.81
N PHE A 16 19.37 -25.92 16.94
CA PHE A 16 18.35 -24.91 16.67
C PHE A 16 18.08 -24.87 15.16
N SER A 17 17.04 -25.58 14.73
CA SER A 17 16.48 -25.37 13.40
C SER A 17 15.83 -23.99 13.38
N VAL A 18 16.52 -23.00 12.81
CA VAL A 18 15.89 -21.75 12.39
C VAL A 18 14.93 -22.13 11.28
N VAL A 19 13.66 -22.36 11.62
CA VAL A 19 12.58 -22.46 10.65
C VAL A 19 12.50 -21.07 10.01
N ALA A 20 13.07 -20.93 8.81
CA ALA A 20 12.78 -19.81 7.95
C ALA A 20 11.29 -19.88 7.63
N ILE A 21 10.48 -19.15 8.39
CA ILE A 21 9.06 -18.96 8.09
C ILE A 21 9.05 -18.21 6.76
N ALA A 22 8.72 -18.93 5.69
CA ALA A 22 8.47 -18.31 4.39
C ALA A 22 7.25 -17.40 4.57
N TYR A 23 7.45 -16.10 4.39
CA TYR A 23 6.36 -15.13 4.28
C TYR A 23 5.53 -15.49 3.06
N ALA A 24 4.37 -16.13 3.28
CA ALA A 24 3.36 -16.23 2.25
C ALA A 24 2.80 -14.83 1.96
N ASN A 25 2.45 -14.55 0.71
CA ASN A 25 1.77 -13.30 0.34
C ASN A 25 0.54 -13.12 1.23
N ALA A 26 0.47 -12.01 1.95
CA ALA A 26 -0.63 -11.69 2.86
C ALA A 26 -1.89 -11.22 2.13
N LEU A 27 -1.71 -10.62 0.96
CA LEU A 27 -2.76 -10.12 0.10
C LEU A 27 -3.01 -11.13 -1.04
N THR A 28 -4.28 -11.42 -1.26
CA THR A 28 -4.68 -12.29 -2.38
C THR A 28 -4.68 -11.51 -3.69
N ASP A 29 -4.21 -12.12 -4.78
CA ASP A 29 -4.27 -11.52 -6.12
C ASP A 29 -5.71 -11.50 -6.71
N ASN A 30 -6.70 -11.96 -5.93
CA ASN A 30 -8.09 -12.08 -6.34
C ASN A 30 -8.92 -10.81 -6.17
N GLU A 31 -8.52 -9.90 -5.28
CA GLU A 31 -9.23 -8.66 -5.00
C GLU A 31 -8.23 -7.50 -4.85
N LEU A 32 -8.48 -6.42 -5.58
CA LEU A 32 -7.72 -5.19 -5.44
C LEU A 32 -7.98 -4.58 -4.05
N LEU A 33 -6.94 -4.39 -3.24
CA LEU A 33 -7.02 -3.55 -2.06
C LEU A 33 -7.10 -2.10 -2.52
N LEU A 34 -8.27 -1.47 -2.36
CA LEU A 34 -8.53 -0.10 -2.82
C LEU A 34 -9.21 0.72 -1.73
N GLY A 35 -8.57 1.83 -1.34
CA GLY A 35 -9.03 2.59 -0.19
C GLY A 35 -8.43 3.98 -0.04
N PHE A 36 -8.59 4.53 1.17
CA PHE A 36 -8.10 5.85 1.53
C PHE A 36 -7.44 5.85 2.91
N TYR A 37 -6.51 6.77 3.08
CA TYR A 37 -6.19 7.27 4.40
C TYR A 37 -7.28 8.22 4.90
N THR A 38 -7.56 8.19 6.20
CA THR A 38 -8.47 9.15 6.85
C THR A 38 -7.81 9.79 8.06
N VAL A 39 -7.56 11.11 8.00
CA VAL A 39 -7.27 11.97 9.17
C VAL A 39 -7.55 13.43 8.86
N SER A 40 -8.06 14.16 9.85
CA SER A 40 -7.73 15.58 9.98
C SER A 40 -7.81 15.99 11.46
N LYS A 41 -6.67 16.00 12.18
CA LYS A 41 -6.55 16.33 13.63
C LYS A 41 -7.05 15.25 14.60
N LYS A 42 -6.57 15.31 15.86
CA LYS A 42 -6.93 14.40 16.96
C LYS A 42 -8.46 14.30 17.04
N GLN A 43 -8.99 13.08 17.06
CA GLN A 43 -10.41 12.71 17.28
C GLN A 43 -11.33 12.63 16.06
N ASP A 44 -10.86 12.88 14.84
CA ASP A 44 -11.73 12.91 13.65
C ASP A 44 -12.02 11.54 13.00
N ILE A 45 -11.66 10.41 13.63
CA ILE A 45 -12.19 9.11 13.17
C ILE A 45 -13.71 9.15 13.36
N ASN A 46 -14.44 8.98 12.26
CA ASN A 46 -15.88 9.17 12.25
C ASN A 46 -16.58 8.17 11.31
N LYS A 47 -17.86 7.92 11.59
CA LYS A 47 -18.71 7.03 10.79
C LYS A 47 -19.05 7.62 9.41
N GLN A 48 -18.92 8.94 9.20
CA GLN A 48 -19.21 9.59 7.92
C GLN A 48 -18.19 9.23 6.83
N ASP A 49 -16.93 8.98 7.18
CA ASP A 49 -15.93 8.47 6.24
C ASP A 49 -16.30 7.05 5.76
N ILE A 50 -16.80 6.19 6.67
CA ILE A 50 -17.35 4.87 6.32
C ILE A 50 -18.55 5.04 5.39
N ASP A 51 -19.50 5.91 5.74
CA ASP A 51 -20.70 6.13 4.92
C ASP A 51 -20.38 6.66 3.52
N MET A 52 -19.39 7.54 3.42
CA MET A 52 -18.99 8.11 2.14
C MET A 52 -18.42 7.05 1.20
N ILE A 53 -17.60 6.12 1.71
CA ILE A 53 -17.02 5.08 0.87
C ILE A 53 -17.93 3.86 0.71
N SER A 54 -18.89 3.65 1.60
CA SER A 54 -19.87 2.57 1.50
C SER A 54 -20.69 2.71 0.21
N GLY A 55 -20.88 1.60 -0.52
CA GLY A 55 -21.54 1.61 -1.82
C GLY A 55 -20.69 2.18 -2.97
N SER A 56 -19.44 2.57 -2.72
CA SER A 56 -18.47 2.89 -3.76
C SER A 56 -17.58 1.68 -4.09
N PRO A 57 -16.71 1.75 -5.11
CA PRO A 57 -15.74 0.69 -5.37
C PRO A 57 -14.71 0.49 -4.25
N PHE A 58 -14.53 1.48 -3.38
CA PHE A 58 -13.55 1.48 -2.30
C PHE A 58 -14.06 0.66 -1.10
N LYS A 59 -13.18 -0.15 -0.52
CA LYS A 59 -13.53 -1.07 0.59
C LYS A 59 -12.66 -0.88 1.83
N TYR A 60 -11.54 -0.17 1.71
CA TYR A 60 -10.53 -0.08 2.77
C TYR A 60 -10.38 1.36 3.27
N LEU A 61 -10.32 1.51 4.60
CA LEU A 61 -9.88 2.75 5.25
C LEU A 61 -8.67 2.47 6.13
N LEU A 62 -7.73 3.40 6.11
CA LEU A 62 -6.65 3.49 7.08
C LEU A 62 -6.84 4.79 7.90
N PRO A 63 -7.59 4.71 9.00
CA PRO A 63 -7.70 5.82 9.96
C PRO A 63 -6.46 5.91 10.85
N TYR A 64 -5.73 7.04 10.82
CA TYR A 64 -4.77 7.27 11.90
C TYR A 64 -5.49 7.63 13.19
N GLY A 65 -4.83 7.36 14.32
CA GLY A 65 -5.33 7.67 15.65
C GLY A 65 -6.39 6.70 16.16
N THR A 66 -6.53 5.50 15.57
CA THR A 66 -7.39 4.44 16.13
C THR A 66 -6.91 4.04 17.51
N ASP A 67 -5.59 4.02 17.71
CA ASP A 67 -4.89 3.85 18.98
C ASP A 67 -5.02 5.04 19.95
N LEU A 68 -5.72 6.11 19.58
CA LEU A 68 -6.00 7.27 20.44
C LEU A 68 -7.44 7.32 20.96
N ARG A 69 -8.30 6.37 20.56
CA ARG A 69 -9.73 6.36 20.92
C ARG A 69 -10.01 5.49 22.14
N ASP A 70 -11.11 5.78 22.80
CA ASP A 70 -11.63 4.93 23.86
C ASP A 70 -12.17 3.60 23.29
N GLU A 71 -12.19 2.59 24.15
CA GLU A 71 -12.58 1.23 23.81
C GLU A 71 -13.99 1.13 23.22
N VAL A 72 -14.96 1.76 23.87
CA VAL A 72 -16.38 1.73 23.47
C VAL A 72 -16.56 2.32 22.07
N PHE A 73 -15.94 3.48 21.81
CA PHE A 73 -15.98 4.09 20.48
C PHE A 73 -15.40 3.16 19.40
N LEU A 74 -14.27 2.50 19.67
CA LEU A 74 -13.64 1.60 18.70
C LEU A 74 -14.51 0.38 18.40
N GLU A 75 -15.10 -0.23 19.43
CA GLU A 75 -16.04 -1.35 19.24
C GLU A 75 -17.22 -0.92 18.36
N GLU A 76 -17.83 0.22 18.64
CA GLU A 76 -18.92 0.75 17.80
C GLU A 76 -18.49 1.07 16.37
N TYR A 77 -17.32 1.69 16.20
CA TYR A 77 -16.79 2.07 14.91
C TYR A 77 -16.51 0.84 14.04
N LEU A 78 -15.89 -0.19 14.61
CA LEU A 78 -15.58 -1.44 13.92
C LEU A 78 -16.86 -2.22 13.59
N ASN A 79 -17.82 -2.31 14.52
CA ASN A 79 -19.12 -2.92 14.24
C ASN A 79 -19.87 -2.19 13.12
N TYR A 80 -19.79 -0.84 13.08
CA TYR A 80 -20.37 -0.05 12.01
C TYR A 80 -19.68 -0.30 10.67
N ALA A 81 -18.35 -0.36 10.65
CA ALA A 81 -17.57 -0.69 9.46
C ALA A 81 -17.96 -2.07 8.90
N LYS A 82 -18.06 -3.09 9.77
CA LYS A 82 -18.54 -4.43 9.39
C LYS A 82 -19.93 -4.38 8.75
N LYS A 83 -20.89 -3.69 9.38
CA LYS A 83 -22.26 -3.53 8.85
C LYS A 83 -22.28 -2.89 7.46
N LYS A 84 -21.31 -2.02 7.16
CA LYS A 84 -21.18 -1.31 5.88
C LYS A 84 -20.27 -2.02 4.86
N GLY A 85 -19.74 -3.20 5.21
CA GLY A 85 -18.83 -3.96 4.36
C GLY A 85 -17.46 -3.30 4.16
N ILE A 86 -17.04 -2.45 5.13
CA ILE A 86 -15.79 -1.71 5.08
C ILE A 86 -14.73 -2.36 5.97
N ASN A 87 -13.55 -2.51 5.40
CA ASN A 87 -12.35 -3.04 6.01
C ASN A 87 -11.49 -1.89 6.57
N ILE A 88 -11.00 -2.04 7.80
CA ILE A 88 -10.19 -1.08 8.54
C ILE A 88 -8.76 -1.64 8.65
N ILE A 89 -7.80 -0.91 8.09
CA ILE A 89 -6.39 -1.10 8.40
C ILE A 89 -6.13 -0.31 9.68
N PHE A 90 -6.05 -1.02 10.81
CA PHE A 90 -6.05 -0.44 12.15
C PHE A 90 -4.68 0.18 12.45
N SER A 91 -4.64 1.48 12.71
CA SER A 91 -3.40 2.22 12.98
C SER A 91 -2.93 2.04 14.42
N LEU A 92 -1.66 1.71 14.57
CA LEU A 92 -0.91 1.62 15.83
C LEU A 92 0.30 2.58 15.83
N THR A 93 0.35 3.49 14.85
CA THR A 93 1.49 4.37 14.56
C THR A 93 1.80 5.36 15.68
N ASP A 94 0.81 5.70 16.49
CA ASP A 94 1.00 6.64 17.59
C ASP A 94 1.48 5.93 18.86
N LEU A 95 1.54 4.59 18.93
CA LEU A 95 2.03 3.79 20.07
C LEU A 95 3.55 3.86 20.34
N TYR A 96 4.28 4.82 19.77
CA TYR A 96 5.70 5.04 20.09
C TYR A 96 5.89 6.31 20.89
N GLN A 97 6.69 6.27 21.96
CA GLN A 97 6.97 7.41 22.83
C GLN A 97 7.59 8.61 22.10
N THR A 98 8.19 8.37 20.93
CA THR A 98 8.70 9.41 20.04
C THR A 98 7.60 10.13 19.25
N SER A 99 6.42 9.53 19.11
CA SER A 99 5.26 10.18 18.48
C SER A 99 4.80 11.35 19.33
N LYS A 100 4.57 12.50 18.70
CA LYS A 100 3.93 13.67 19.34
C LYS A 100 2.52 13.37 19.84
N GLN A 101 1.92 12.30 19.34
CA GLN A 101 0.58 11.87 19.70
C GLN A 101 0.60 10.63 20.59
N TYR A 102 1.76 10.25 21.16
CA TYR A 102 1.89 9.06 21.99
C TYR A 102 0.69 8.92 22.95
N PRO A 103 -0.13 7.87 22.81
CA PRO A 103 -1.41 7.83 23.45
C PRO A 103 -1.26 7.78 24.96
N LYS A 104 -2.24 8.42 25.60
CA LYS A 104 -2.65 8.07 26.94
C LYS A 104 -3.92 7.23 26.81
N THR A 105 -3.87 6.07 26.16
CA THR A 105 -5.02 5.16 26.13
C THR A 105 -5.29 4.70 27.55
N HIS A 106 -6.26 5.34 28.20
CA HIS A 106 -6.51 5.22 29.63
C HIS A 106 -7.15 3.87 30.02
N TRP A 107 -7.62 3.10 29.03
CA TRP A 107 -8.29 1.82 29.22
C TRP A 107 -7.32 0.62 29.15
N CYS A 108 -6.07 0.82 28.72
CA CYS A 108 -5.03 -0.19 28.86
C CYS A 108 -4.31 -0.05 30.21
N PRO A 109 -3.96 -1.17 30.88
CA PRO A 109 -3.41 -1.15 32.23
C PRO A 109 -1.95 -0.67 32.32
N SER A 110 -1.26 -0.53 31.19
CA SER A 110 0.15 -0.15 31.12
C SER A 110 0.35 0.94 30.08
N VAL A 111 1.36 1.80 30.33
CA VAL A 111 1.79 2.86 29.41
C VAL A 111 3.05 2.48 28.63
N LYS A 112 3.53 1.25 28.75
CA LYS A 112 4.66 0.74 27.94
C LYS A 112 4.16 0.40 26.53
N GLU A 113 4.93 0.78 25.52
CA GLU A 113 4.59 0.63 24.10
C GLU A 113 4.15 -0.80 23.74
N SER A 114 4.92 -1.82 24.15
CA SER A 114 4.64 -3.24 23.90
C SER A 114 3.35 -3.73 24.56
N ASP A 115 3.06 -3.23 25.76
CA ASP A 115 1.88 -3.62 26.53
C ASP A 115 0.63 -2.98 25.93
N LEU A 116 0.75 -1.74 25.43
CA LEU A 116 -0.30 -1.06 24.68
C LEU A 116 -0.64 -1.82 23.39
N VAL A 117 0.38 -2.24 22.62
CA VAL A 117 0.17 -3.09 21.43
C VAL A 117 -0.54 -4.38 21.81
N SER A 118 -0.08 -5.07 22.86
CA SER A 118 -0.69 -6.33 23.32
C SER A 118 -2.15 -6.14 23.73
N CYS A 119 -2.44 -5.09 24.50
CA CYS A 119 -3.78 -4.72 24.95
C CYS A 119 -4.73 -4.44 23.78
N ILE A 120 -4.33 -3.54 22.86
CA ILE A 120 -5.17 -3.11 21.74
C ILE A 120 -5.40 -4.26 20.75
N VAL A 121 -4.34 -4.98 20.37
CA VAL A 121 -4.44 -6.10 19.43
C VAL A 121 -5.26 -7.22 20.05
N GLY A 122 -5.00 -7.57 21.31
CA GLY A 122 -5.76 -8.60 22.02
C GLY A 122 -7.25 -8.31 22.08
N LYS A 123 -7.63 -7.03 22.20
CA LYS A 123 -9.03 -6.60 22.27
C LYS A 123 -9.74 -6.61 20.91
N PHE A 124 -9.07 -6.15 19.83
CA PHE A 124 -9.75 -5.89 18.56
C PHE A 124 -9.43 -6.89 17.43
N LYS A 125 -8.51 -7.84 17.64
CA LYS A 125 -8.11 -8.82 16.61
C LYS A 125 -9.27 -9.62 16.01
N ASP A 126 -10.29 -9.93 16.80
CA ASP A 126 -11.38 -10.82 16.37
C ASP A 126 -12.54 -10.05 15.68
N PHE A 127 -12.44 -8.73 15.53
CA PHE A 127 -13.40 -7.95 14.75
C PHE A 127 -13.21 -8.18 13.25
N ASP A 128 -14.23 -8.68 12.54
CA ASP A 128 -14.15 -8.97 11.10
C ASP A 128 -13.80 -7.75 10.23
N SER A 129 -14.18 -6.55 10.67
CA SER A 129 -13.85 -5.31 9.96
C SER A 129 -12.38 -4.93 10.08
N VAL A 130 -11.63 -5.46 11.06
CA VAL A 130 -10.18 -5.23 11.13
C VAL A 130 -9.52 -6.09 10.06
N TYR A 131 -8.89 -5.45 9.08
CA TYR A 131 -8.20 -6.14 8.00
C TYR A 131 -6.75 -6.47 8.35
N GLY A 132 -6.09 -5.59 9.09
CA GLY A 132 -4.73 -5.77 9.56
C GLY A 132 -4.23 -4.55 10.33
N TRP A 133 -2.93 -4.56 10.65
CA TRP A 133 -2.34 -3.68 11.64
C TRP A 133 -1.28 -2.78 11.01
N TYR A 134 -1.58 -1.49 10.90
CA TYR A 134 -0.62 -0.49 10.44
C TYR A 134 0.28 -0.07 11.60
N LEU A 135 1.46 -0.68 11.61
CA LEU A 135 2.36 -0.65 12.75
C LEU A 135 3.18 0.63 12.83
N THR A 136 3.55 1.22 11.70
CA THR A 136 4.39 2.42 11.69
C THR A 136 4.25 3.22 10.40
N ASP A 137 4.38 4.53 10.54
CA ASP A 137 4.39 5.55 9.49
C ASP A 137 5.78 6.20 9.51
N GLU A 138 6.47 6.25 8.37
CA GLU A 138 7.80 6.84 8.16
C GLU A 138 8.75 6.67 9.38
N PRO A 139 9.01 5.43 9.86
CA PRO A 139 9.75 5.17 11.08
C PRO A 139 11.18 5.70 11.02
N THR A 140 11.76 5.88 9.82
CA THR A 140 13.08 6.50 9.67
C THR A 140 13.10 7.88 10.34
N ASP A 141 12.02 8.66 10.20
CA ASP A 141 11.92 10.04 10.71
C ASP A 141 11.14 10.14 12.03
N PHE A 142 10.06 9.38 12.21
CA PHE A 142 9.17 9.54 13.39
C PHE A 142 9.53 8.64 14.57
N VAL A 143 10.09 7.45 14.32
CA VAL A 143 10.55 6.52 15.36
C VAL A 143 12.07 6.63 15.56
N GLY A 144 12.79 6.83 14.47
CA GLY A 144 14.24 6.91 14.40
C GLY A 144 14.89 5.52 14.26
N VAL A 145 15.89 5.41 13.38
CA VAL A 145 16.60 4.15 13.07
C VAL A 145 17.15 3.45 14.32
N LYS A 146 17.57 4.20 15.35
CA LYS A 146 18.09 3.65 16.61
C LYS A 146 17.04 2.87 17.43
N ASN A 147 15.76 3.09 17.15
CA ASN A 147 14.63 2.50 17.87
C ASN A 147 13.98 1.35 17.08
N LYS A 148 14.60 0.88 15.99
CA LYS A 148 14.04 -0.16 15.10
C LYS A 148 13.66 -1.46 15.82
N GLU A 149 14.39 -1.86 16.86
CA GLU A 149 14.08 -3.07 17.64
C GLU A 149 12.70 -2.99 18.31
N LYS A 150 12.22 -1.79 18.68
CA LYS A 150 10.88 -1.60 19.22
C LYS A 150 9.79 -1.96 18.20
N ILE A 151 10.01 -1.58 16.93
CA ILE A 151 9.10 -1.89 15.83
C ILE A 151 9.03 -3.42 15.64
N LYS A 152 10.19 -4.09 15.65
CA LYS A 152 10.26 -5.55 15.54
C LYS A 152 9.52 -6.25 16.68
N VAL A 153 9.78 -5.86 17.93
CA VAL A 153 9.10 -6.43 19.11
C VAL A 153 7.58 -6.27 18.99
N ASN A 154 7.10 -5.09 18.59
CA ASN A 154 5.66 -4.86 18.42
C ASN A 154 5.07 -5.71 17.28
N ALA A 155 5.79 -5.91 16.17
CA ALA A 155 5.37 -6.82 15.10
C ALA A 155 5.29 -8.28 15.58
N GLU A 156 6.26 -8.74 16.37
CA GLU A 156 6.26 -10.09 16.95
C GLU A 156 5.10 -10.30 17.92
N ILE A 157 4.75 -9.28 18.72
CA ILE A 157 3.56 -9.31 19.58
C ILE A 157 2.29 -9.45 18.74
N ILE A 158 2.14 -8.62 17.68
CA ILE A 158 0.97 -8.70 16.78
C ILE A 158 0.86 -10.11 16.20
N ARG A 159 1.96 -10.69 15.71
CA ARG A 159 1.97 -12.05 15.12
C ARG A 159 1.58 -13.14 16.11
N LYS A 160 1.95 -13.00 17.38
CA LYS A 160 1.56 -13.96 18.44
C LYS A 160 0.06 -13.87 18.75
N LEU A 161 -0.52 -12.68 18.66
CA LEU A 161 -1.91 -12.44 19.04
C LEU A 161 -2.88 -12.57 17.88
N SER A 162 -2.48 -12.25 16.66
CA SER A 162 -3.34 -12.08 15.49
C SER A 162 -2.72 -12.69 14.25
N SER A 163 -3.53 -13.38 13.43
CA SER A 163 -3.15 -13.87 12.10
C SER A 163 -3.27 -12.84 10.98
N LYS A 164 -3.81 -11.65 11.28
CA LYS A 164 -4.02 -10.57 10.31
C LYS A 164 -2.70 -9.87 9.95
N PRO A 165 -2.56 -9.40 8.70
CA PRO A 165 -1.31 -8.83 8.20
C PRO A 165 -0.82 -7.59 8.95
N VAL A 166 0.50 -7.47 9.05
CA VAL A 166 1.21 -6.30 9.56
C VAL A 166 1.65 -5.43 8.39
N PHE A 167 1.18 -4.19 8.38
CA PHE A 167 1.52 -3.15 7.42
C PHE A 167 2.56 -2.21 8.02
N VAL A 168 3.55 -1.84 7.20
CA VAL A 168 4.51 -0.79 7.53
C VAL A 168 4.68 0.13 6.33
N GLU A 169 4.93 1.41 6.60
CA GLU A 169 5.29 2.41 5.60
C GLU A 169 6.65 3.00 5.98
N ASP A 170 7.41 3.43 4.98
CA ASP A 170 8.55 4.32 5.16
C ASP A 170 8.71 5.17 3.89
N TYR A 171 9.66 6.11 3.91
CA TYR A 171 10.00 6.85 2.71
C TYR A 171 10.46 5.92 1.58
N PRO A 172 10.16 6.26 0.32
CA PRO A 172 10.75 5.57 -0.83
C PRO A 172 12.29 5.53 -0.73
N LEU A 173 12.88 4.47 -1.29
CA LEU A 173 14.33 4.37 -1.41
C LEU A 173 14.91 5.57 -2.21
N PRO A 174 16.12 6.04 -1.88
CA PRO A 174 17.02 5.55 -0.82
C PRO A 174 16.77 6.17 0.56
N LYS A 175 15.70 6.98 0.73
CA LYS A 175 15.46 7.70 1.99
C LYS A 175 14.98 6.78 3.11
N GLY A 176 14.10 5.81 2.81
CA GLY A 176 13.69 4.81 3.79
C GLY A 176 14.86 3.89 4.12
N LYS A 177 15.34 3.96 5.36
CA LYS A 177 16.53 3.22 5.81
C LYS A 177 16.18 1.90 6.50
N LEU A 178 14.90 1.68 6.75
CA LEU A 178 14.43 0.55 7.54
C LEU A 178 13.80 -0.57 6.71
N TRP A 179 13.66 -0.41 5.40
CA TRP A 179 13.04 -1.42 4.54
C TRP A 179 13.65 -2.82 4.67
N ASP A 180 14.98 -2.95 4.54
CA ASP A 180 15.66 -4.25 4.67
C ASP A 180 15.39 -4.88 6.05
N TYR A 181 15.40 -4.06 7.10
CA TYR A 181 15.14 -4.52 8.45
C TYR A 181 13.67 -4.94 8.66
N MET A 182 12.72 -4.14 8.18
CA MET A 182 11.28 -4.39 8.31
C MET A 182 10.79 -5.54 7.42
N SER A 183 11.48 -5.85 6.33
CA SER A 183 11.12 -6.96 5.44
C SER A 183 11.08 -8.30 6.17
N GLY A 184 11.90 -8.45 7.21
CA GLY A 184 12.02 -9.66 8.00
C GLY A 184 10.93 -9.87 9.04
N PHE A 185 9.92 -8.99 9.17
CA PHE A 185 8.83 -9.16 10.14
C PHE A 185 7.48 -8.50 9.76
N SER A 186 7.40 -7.76 8.66
CA SER A 186 6.16 -7.20 8.13
C SER A 186 5.62 -8.05 6.99
N ASP A 187 4.34 -7.93 6.68
CA ASP A 187 3.73 -8.67 5.56
C ASP A 187 3.50 -7.77 4.35
N VAL A 188 3.16 -6.50 4.60
CA VAL A 188 2.82 -5.52 3.57
C VAL A 188 3.64 -4.25 3.75
N PHE A 189 4.28 -3.82 2.66
CA PHE A 189 4.90 -2.51 2.53
C PHE A 189 3.96 -1.54 1.85
N MET A 190 3.80 -0.38 2.46
CA MET A 190 3.11 0.76 1.88
C MET A 190 4.16 1.78 1.45
N THR A 191 4.13 2.22 0.19
CA THR A 191 5.11 3.19 -0.31
C THR A 191 4.42 4.42 -0.87
N THR A 192 4.90 5.60 -0.48
CA THR A 192 4.26 6.88 -0.81
C THR A 192 4.90 7.54 -2.03
N SER A 193 4.09 8.07 -2.96
CA SER A 193 4.58 8.95 -4.03
C SER A 193 3.55 10.01 -4.39
N TYR A 194 3.95 11.28 -4.23
CA TYR A 194 3.10 12.44 -4.48
C TYR A 194 3.71 13.36 -5.54
N PRO A 195 3.70 12.98 -6.84
CA PRO A 195 4.48 13.68 -7.84
C PRO A 195 3.90 15.03 -8.27
N VAL A 196 2.59 15.24 -8.18
CA VAL A 196 1.93 16.40 -8.79
C VAL A 196 2.09 17.67 -7.94
N PRO A 197 2.34 18.86 -8.55
CA PRO A 197 2.54 19.10 -10.00
C PRO A 197 4.00 19.13 -10.46
N ASP A 198 4.95 18.87 -9.57
CA ASP A 198 6.36 19.25 -9.72
C ASP A 198 7.32 18.09 -10.02
N ARG A 199 6.83 16.85 -10.08
CA ARG A 199 7.62 15.65 -10.37
C ARG A 199 6.94 14.80 -11.44
N ARG A 200 7.67 13.82 -11.97
CA ARG A 200 7.20 12.95 -13.05
C ARG A 200 6.00 12.12 -12.59
N ILE A 201 4.95 12.07 -13.41
CA ILE A 201 3.75 11.24 -13.16
C ILE A 201 4.10 9.76 -13.07
N SER A 202 5.21 9.32 -13.68
CA SER A 202 5.70 7.96 -13.62
C SER A 202 6.42 7.56 -12.33
N GLU A 203 6.66 8.49 -11.40
CA GLU A 203 7.38 8.21 -10.15
C GLU A 203 6.78 7.03 -9.34
N PRO A 204 5.44 6.85 -9.23
CA PRO A 204 4.87 5.68 -8.56
C PRO A 204 5.30 4.35 -9.20
N TYR A 205 5.51 4.29 -10.52
CA TYR A 205 6.04 3.10 -11.19
C TYR A 205 7.44 2.78 -10.66
N GLU A 206 8.33 3.77 -10.65
CA GLU A 206 9.74 3.62 -10.28
C GLU A 206 9.87 3.16 -8.82
N VAL A 207 9.12 3.81 -7.95
CA VAL A 207 9.08 3.51 -6.51
C VAL A 207 8.57 2.09 -6.27
N VAL A 208 7.38 1.74 -6.79
CA VAL A 208 6.80 0.40 -6.61
C VAL A 208 7.67 -0.68 -7.25
N LYS A 209 8.23 -0.42 -8.44
CA LYS A 209 9.08 -1.38 -9.15
C LYS A 209 10.36 -1.67 -8.37
N SER A 210 10.97 -0.63 -7.79
CA SER A 210 12.17 -0.79 -6.96
C SER A 210 11.89 -1.68 -5.73
N MET A 211 10.74 -1.47 -5.09
CA MET A 211 10.33 -2.25 -3.91
C MET A 211 9.97 -3.70 -4.26
N SER A 212 9.09 -3.91 -5.24
CA SER A 212 8.64 -5.26 -5.65
C SER A 212 9.74 -6.11 -6.26
N SER A 213 10.77 -5.49 -6.86
CA SER A 213 11.93 -6.22 -7.39
C SER A 213 12.89 -6.69 -6.30
N LYS A 214 12.91 -6.00 -5.15
CA LYS A 214 13.86 -6.24 -4.06
C LYS A 214 13.26 -7.09 -2.94
N TYR A 215 11.98 -6.91 -2.65
CA TYR A 215 11.32 -7.51 -1.49
C TYR A 215 10.19 -8.46 -1.90
N LYS A 216 9.99 -9.49 -1.08
CA LYS A 216 8.89 -10.45 -1.26
C LYS A 216 7.58 -9.99 -0.62
N ASN A 217 7.64 -8.98 0.24
CA ASN A 217 6.48 -8.40 0.90
C ASN A 217 5.51 -7.84 -0.14
N ASP A 218 4.22 -7.92 0.15
CA ASP A 218 3.23 -7.32 -0.74
C ASP A 218 3.37 -5.80 -0.72
N ILE A 219 3.20 -5.16 -1.88
CA ILE A 219 3.35 -3.70 -2.00
C ILE A 219 1.99 -3.05 -2.20
N ILE A 220 1.68 -2.05 -1.39
CA ILE A 220 0.56 -1.12 -1.57
C ILE A 220 1.12 0.25 -1.96
N ALA A 221 0.59 0.82 -3.04
CA ALA A 221 0.95 2.17 -3.45
C ALA A 221 0.07 3.20 -2.75
N VAL A 222 0.70 4.14 -2.06
CA VAL A 222 0.02 5.29 -1.47
C VAL A 222 0.15 6.48 -2.41
N LEU A 223 -0.97 6.83 -3.06
CA LEU A 223 -1.00 7.76 -4.19
C LEU A 223 -1.62 9.11 -3.81
N GLN A 224 -1.16 10.18 -4.48
CA GLN A 224 -1.69 11.52 -4.30
C GLN A 224 -3.12 11.63 -4.82
N ALA A 225 -4.00 12.18 -4.01
CA ALA A 225 -5.31 12.69 -4.44
C ALA A 225 -5.61 14.09 -3.88
N PHE A 226 -4.63 14.69 -3.18
CA PHE A 226 -4.70 16.00 -2.53
C PHE A 226 -3.89 17.07 -3.27
N GLY A 227 -4.15 18.34 -2.94
CA GLY A 227 -3.32 19.47 -3.35
C GLY A 227 -2.23 19.77 -2.33
N LYS A 228 -0.96 19.82 -2.76
CA LYS A 228 0.18 20.20 -1.91
C LYS A 228 0.02 21.56 -1.23
N TYR A 229 -0.76 22.47 -1.81
CA TYR A 229 -1.10 23.76 -1.20
C TYR A 229 -1.84 23.61 0.15
N GLN A 230 -2.49 22.46 0.38
CA GLN A 230 -3.17 22.15 1.64
C GLN A 230 -2.19 21.82 2.79
N PHE A 231 -0.87 21.90 2.57
CA PHE A 231 0.18 21.67 3.57
C PHE A 231 0.96 22.96 3.85
N PRO A 232 0.78 23.58 5.02
CA PRO A 232 1.27 24.93 5.31
C PRO A 232 2.81 25.05 5.35
N ARG A 233 3.52 23.92 5.48
CA ARG A 233 4.99 23.88 5.53
C ARG A 233 5.64 24.32 4.22
N LYS A 234 4.93 24.29 3.11
CA LYS A 234 5.40 24.73 1.79
C LYS A 234 4.46 25.83 1.34
N LYS A 235 4.86 27.10 1.41
CA LYS A 235 4.08 28.23 0.90
C LYS A 235 3.81 28.01 -0.60
N ARG A 236 2.65 27.42 -0.93
CA ARG A 236 2.19 27.12 -2.29
C ARG A 236 0.75 27.58 -2.41
N ASP A 237 0.42 28.12 -3.56
CA ASP A 237 -0.96 28.42 -3.95
C ASP A 237 -1.60 27.21 -4.65
N GLU A 238 -2.88 27.35 -5.00
CA GLU A 238 -3.67 26.28 -5.64
C GLU A 238 -3.14 25.85 -7.00
N ILE A 239 -2.30 26.66 -7.66
CA ILE A 239 -1.72 26.35 -8.99
C ILE A 239 -0.42 25.58 -8.80
N THR A 240 0.53 26.15 -8.06
CA THR A 240 1.87 25.60 -7.79
C THR A 240 1.84 24.39 -6.84
N GLY A 241 0.74 24.21 -6.13
CA GLY A 241 0.47 23.09 -5.25
C GLY A 241 -0.76 22.28 -5.65
N ARG A 242 -1.27 22.38 -6.87
CA ARG A 242 -2.55 21.76 -7.29
C ARG A 242 -2.67 20.28 -6.96
N ALA A 243 -3.91 19.82 -6.85
CA ALA A 243 -4.26 18.41 -6.83
C ALA A 243 -4.07 17.77 -8.22
N PRO A 244 -3.93 16.44 -8.30
CA PRO A 244 -3.88 15.74 -9.59
C PRO A 244 -5.20 15.79 -10.34
N THR A 245 -5.13 15.77 -11.67
CA THR A 245 -6.29 15.59 -12.57
C THR A 245 -6.76 14.13 -12.57
N TYR A 246 -7.85 13.85 -13.27
CA TYR A 246 -8.34 12.48 -13.48
C TYR A 246 -7.28 11.62 -14.17
N GLU A 247 -6.72 12.12 -15.27
CA GLU A 247 -5.77 11.45 -16.12
C GLU A 247 -4.49 11.15 -15.36
N GLU A 248 -3.98 12.12 -14.59
CA GLU A 248 -2.81 11.92 -13.74
C GLU A 248 -3.04 10.83 -12.69
N MET A 249 -4.19 10.83 -11.98
CA MET A 249 -4.50 9.77 -11.01
C MET A 249 -4.69 8.41 -11.68
N ARG A 250 -5.33 8.37 -12.84
CA ARG A 250 -5.53 7.14 -13.62
C ARG A 250 -4.18 6.57 -14.04
N VAL A 251 -3.29 7.36 -14.65
CA VAL A 251 -1.93 6.96 -15.02
C VAL A 251 -1.14 6.48 -13.81
N MET A 252 -1.08 7.25 -12.72
CA MET A 252 -0.35 6.86 -11.50
C MET A 252 -0.85 5.51 -10.96
N SER A 253 -2.16 5.27 -11.00
CA SER A 253 -2.78 4.04 -10.51
C SER A 253 -2.41 2.83 -11.36
N TYR A 254 -2.52 2.93 -12.69
CA TYR A 254 -2.12 1.85 -13.59
C TYR A 254 -0.63 1.56 -13.50
N LEU A 255 0.20 2.61 -13.47
CA LEU A 255 1.64 2.48 -13.34
C LEU A 255 2.05 1.78 -12.04
N ALA A 256 1.42 2.11 -10.92
CA ALA A 256 1.66 1.42 -9.66
C ALA A 256 1.31 -0.08 -9.76
N LEU A 257 0.14 -0.42 -10.30
CA LEU A 257 -0.28 -1.83 -10.45
C LEU A 257 0.61 -2.61 -11.43
N MET A 258 0.96 -2.02 -12.58
CA MET A 258 1.88 -2.61 -13.56
C MET A 258 3.29 -2.84 -12.98
N ALA A 259 3.71 -1.98 -12.04
CA ALA A 259 4.98 -2.11 -11.33
C ALA A 259 4.98 -3.20 -10.25
N GLY A 260 3.82 -3.79 -9.91
CA GLY A 260 3.70 -4.88 -8.95
C GLY A 260 2.96 -4.52 -7.65
N ALA A 261 2.31 -3.35 -7.55
CA ALA A 261 1.46 -3.06 -6.41
C ALA A 261 0.23 -3.98 -6.43
N LYS A 262 -0.11 -4.54 -5.26
CA LYS A 262 -1.33 -5.34 -5.06
C LYS A 262 -2.54 -4.51 -4.64
N GLY A 263 -2.33 -3.23 -4.36
CA GLY A 263 -3.39 -2.31 -4.01
C GLY A 263 -2.95 -0.86 -3.94
N ILE A 264 -3.93 0.00 -3.75
CA ILE A 264 -3.81 1.45 -3.78
C ILE A 264 -4.57 2.03 -2.59
N LEU A 265 -3.90 2.91 -1.84
CA LEU A 265 -4.54 3.82 -0.92
C LEU A 265 -4.33 5.25 -1.41
N TYR A 266 -5.41 6.02 -1.59
CA TYR A 266 -5.26 7.43 -1.91
C TYR A 266 -5.11 8.24 -0.62
N PHE A 267 -4.07 9.06 -0.57
CA PHE A 267 -3.88 10.04 0.48
C PHE A 267 -4.57 11.35 0.05
N SER A 268 -5.44 11.96 0.86
CA SER A 268 -6.25 11.32 1.90
C SER A 268 -7.68 11.84 1.79
N LEU A 269 -8.66 11.05 2.24
CA LEU A 269 -10.08 11.38 2.07
C LEU A 269 -10.45 12.76 2.65
N PRO A 270 -10.00 13.16 3.86
CA PRO A 270 -10.33 14.47 4.39
C PRO A 270 -9.65 15.64 3.66
N LYS A 271 -8.52 15.39 2.98
CA LYS A 271 -7.91 16.41 2.11
C LYS A 271 -8.68 16.54 0.81
N ILE A 272 -9.13 15.43 0.23
CA ILE A 272 -9.99 15.42 -0.96
C ILE A 272 -11.30 16.18 -0.69
N LYS A 273 -11.94 15.95 0.47
CA LYS A 273 -13.16 16.66 0.92
C LYS A 273 -13.03 18.18 1.00
N LYS A 274 -11.81 18.69 1.15
CA LYS A 274 -11.53 20.13 1.28
C LYS A 274 -11.11 20.78 -0.05
N LEU A 275 -11.10 20.02 -1.15
CA LEU A 275 -10.80 20.58 -2.46
C LEU A 275 -12.03 21.30 -3.02
N PRO A 276 -11.85 22.44 -3.73
CA PRO A 276 -12.96 23.19 -4.32
C PRO A 276 -13.83 22.36 -5.29
N ASP A 277 -13.23 21.37 -5.95
CA ASP A 277 -13.86 20.50 -6.95
C ASP A 277 -14.33 19.15 -6.37
N PHE A 278 -14.54 19.06 -5.05
CA PHE A 278 -14.79 17.79 -4.36
C PHE A 278 -15.88 16.91 -5.00
N ASN A 279 -17.02 17.48 -5.42
CA ASN A 279 -18.13 16.68 -5.94
C ASN A 279 -17.76 15.97 -7.26
N ASP A 280 -17.16 16.70 -8.19
CA ASP A 280 -16.67 16.15 -9.46
C ASP A 280 -15.53 15.16 -9.20
N ARG A 281 -14.64 15.55 -8.27
CA ARG A 281 -13.52 14.74 -7.80
C ARG A 281 -13.95 13.47 -7.07
N TRP A 282 -15.13 13.43 -6.47
CA TRP A 282 -15.64 12.19 -5.91
C TRP A 282 -16.25 11.31 -7.00
N GLY A 283 -16.98 11.91 -7.94
CA GLY A 283 -17.55 11.23 -9.11
C GLY A 283 -16.50 10.46 -9.90
N PHE A 284 -15.40 11.11 -10.25
CA PHE A 284 -14.37 10.49 -11.08
C PHE A 284 -13.50 9.44 -10.33
N LEU A 285 -13.41 9.48 -8.99
CA LEU A 285 -12.66 8.52 -8.17
C LEU A 285 -13.46 7.23 -8.08
N LYS A 286 -14.79 7.33 -7.98
CA LYS A 286 -15.68 6.18 -8.13
C LYS A 286 -15.54 5.57 -9.52
N LYS A 287 -15.51 6.38 -10.59
CA LYS A 287 -15.28 5.87 -11.96
C LYS A 287 -13.94 5.15 -12.06
N LEU A 288 -12.86 5.78 -11.60
CA LEU A 288 -11.52 5.20 -11.61
C LEU A 288 -11.46 3.91 -10.78
N GLY A 289 -12.01 3.91 -9.56
CA GLY A 289 -12.02 2.73 -8.72
C GLY A 289 -12.78 1.55 -9.33
N ALA A 290 -13.91 1.80 -9.99
CA ALA A 290 -14.66 0.77 -10.71
C ALA A 290 -13.86 0.22 -11.91
N GLU A 291 -13.20 1.11 -12.66
CA GLU A 291 -12.32 0.74 -13.77
C GLU A 291 -11.15 -0.14 -13.28
N LEU A 292 -10.45 0.27 -12.22
CA LEU A 292 -9.31 -0.47 -11.67
C LEU A 292 -9.73 -1.85 -11.18
N LYS A 293 -10.86 -1.97 -10.45
CA LYS A 293 -11.37 -3.26 -9.99
C LYS A 293 -11.71 -4.20 -11.15
N SER A 294 -12.32 -3.67 -12.20
CA SER A 294 -12.71 -4.46 -13.38
C SER A 294 -11.50 -5.00 -14.15
N ASN A 295 -10.40 -4.24 -14.15
CA ASN A 295 -9.17 -4.60 -14.87
C ASN A 295 -8.10 -5.26 -13.98
N TYR A 296 -8.25 -5.28 -12.66
CA TYR A 296 -7.20 -5.71 -11.74
C TYR A 296 -6.65 -7.10 -12.05
N LYS A 297 -7.53 -8.10 -12.20
CA LYS A 297 -7.13 -9.48 -12.50
C LYS A 297 -6.36 -9.61 -13.82
N LEU A 298 -6.70 -8.79 -14.81
CA LEU A 298 -5.95 -8.72 -16.05
C LEU A 298 -4.55 -8.12 -15.80
N ILE A 299 -4.45 -7.01 -15.06
CA ILE A 299 -3.19 -6.32 -14.79
C ILE A 299 -2.22 -7.21 -13.99
N VAL A 300 -2.71 -7.91 -12.97
CA VAL A 300 -1.87 -8.72 -12.06
C VAL A 300 -1.70 -10.18 -12.49
N SER A 301 -2.34 -10.60 -13.59
CA SER A 301 -2.16 -11.94 -14.16
C SER A 301 -0.68 -12.27 -14.31
N GLN A 302 -0.29 -13.51 -14.01
CA GLN A 302 1.06 -14.02 -14.24
C GLN A 302 1.15 -14.84 -15.53
N ASP A 303 0.02 -15.00 -16.24
CA ASP A 303 -0.03 -15.80 -17.45
C ASP A 303 0.72 -15.07 -18.56
N LYS A 304 1.68 -15.79 -19.15
CA LYS A 304 2.47 -15.32 -20.28
C LYS A 304 1.59 -15.22 -21.53
N PRO A 305 1.81 -14.20 -22.38
CA PRO A 305 1.09 -14.12 -23.65
C PRO A 305 1.30 -15.39 -24.48
N ILE A 306 0.26 -15.79 -25.23
CA ILE A 306 0.34 -16.90 -26.19
C ILE A 306 1.34 -16.55 -27.29
N VAL A 307 1.32 -15.30 -27.72
CA VAL A 307 2.17 -14.80 -28.80
C VAL A 307 3.34 -14.00 -28.23
N ASN A 308 4.54 -14.24 -28.78
CA ASN A 308 5.72 -13.46 -28.42
C ASN A 308 5.74 -12.13 -29.18
N TYR A 309 5.18 -11.10 -28.56
CA TYR A 309 5.22 -9.74 -29.09
C TYR A 309 6.52 -9.05 -28.72
N ARG A 310 7.14 -8.38 -29.70
CA ARG A 310 8.17 -7.37 -29.43
C ARG A 310 7.50 -5.99 -29.44
N MET A 311 7.92 -5.12 -28.53
CA MET A 311 7.33 -3.79 -28.35
C MET A 311 8.43 -2.74 -28.40
N LYS A 312 8.15 -1.59 -29.02
CA LYS A 312 9.04 -0.42 -29.01
C LYS A 312 8.22 0.83 -28.72
N GLY A 313 8.28 1.29 -27.48
CA GLY A 313 7.63 2.52 -27.03
C GLY A 313 8.60 3.70 -27.05
N GLU A 314 8.06 4.89 -27.26
CA GLU A 314 8.78 6.15 -27.01
C GLU A 314 9.00 6.37 -25.49
N ASP A 315 9.86 7.33 -25.15
CA ASP A 315 10.11 7.71 -23.77
C ASP A 315 8.82 8.16 -23.05
N GLY A 316 8.61 7.61 -21.85
CA GLY A 316 7.40 7.82 -21.06
C GLY A 316 6.23 6.90 -21.44
N VAL A 317 6.42 5.96 -22.38
CA VAL A 317 5.47 4.88 -22.64
C VAL A 317 5.84 3.63 -21.85
N TYR A 318 4.90 3.18 -21.02
CA TYR A 318 4.98 1.94 -20.27
C TYR A 318 3.98 0.94 -20.87
N TYR A 319 4.34 -0.33 -20.89
CA TYR A 319 3.45 -1.36 -21.42
C TYR A 319 3.56 -2.68 -20.67
N LEU A 320 2.48 -3.45 -20.73
CA LEU A 320 2.37 -4.79 -20.18
C LEU A 320 1.55 -5.65 -21.15
N VAL A 321 2.05 -6.84 -21.50
CA VAL A 321 1.23 -7.84 -22.19
C VAL A 321 0.89 -8.96 -21.22
N ARG A 322 -0.38 -9.35 -21.20
CA ARG A 322 -0.90 -10.41 -20.34
C ARG A 322 -1.84 -11.31 -21.09
N HIS A 323 -1.73 -12.61 -20.82
CA HIS A 323 -2.76 -13.54 -21.18
C HIS A 323 -3.86 -13.52 -20.11
N PHE A 324 -5.12 -13.44 -20.53
CA PHE A 324 -6.26 -13.47 -19.64
C PHE A 324 -7.50 -13.95 -20.39
N LYS A 325 -8.23 -14.92 -19.82
CA LYS A 325 -9.47 -15.47 -20.43
C LYS A 325 -9.29 -15.85 -21.91
N ASN A 326 -8.25 -16.63 -22.22
CA ASN A 326 -7.95 -17.15 -23.57
C ASN A 326 -7.57 -16.09 -24.61
N LYS A 327 -7.17 -14.88 -24.18
CA LYS A 327 -6.80 -13.78 -25.06
C LYS A 327 -5.57 -13.06 -24.54
N ASP A 328 -4.77 -12.51 -25.45
CA ASP A 328 -3.66 -11.64 -25.10
C ASP A 328 -4.14 -10.19 -25.08
N TYR A 329 -3.74 -9.45 -24.05
CA TYR A 329 -4.10 -8.05 -23.86
C TYR A 329 -2.84 -7.21 -23.66
N LEU A 330 -2.80 -6.07 -24.34
CA LEU A 330 -1.83 -5.00 -24.13
C LEU A 330 -2.45 -3.92 -23.24
N ILE A 331 -1.80 -3.63 -22.12
CA ILE A 331 -2.02 -2.43 -21.34
C ILE A 331 -0.87 -1.48 -21.69
N ALA A 332 -1.18 -0.32 -22.25
CA ALA A 332 -0.21 0.71 -22.61
C ALA A 332 -0.56 2.03 -21.91
N VAL A 333 0.46 2.67 -21.34
CA VAL A 333 0.33 3.88 -20.54
C VAL A 333 1.31 4.94 -21.03
N ASN A 334 0.81 6.11 -21.40
CA ASN A 334 1.62 7.29 -21.63
C ASN A 334 1.64 8.14 -20.37
N SER A 335 2.81 8.33 -19.77
CA SER A 335 2.97 9.14 -18.56
C SER A 335 3.30 10.61 -18.83
N THR A 336 3.26 11.04 -20.09
CA THR A 336 3.68 12.38 -20.51
C THR A 336 2.47 13.24 -20.89
N GLY A 337 2.69 14.57 -20.88
CA GLY A 337 1.71 15.56 -21.33
C GLY A 337 1.53 15.62 -22.85
N GLU A 338 2.30 14.86 -23.63
CA GLU A 338 2.34 14.90 -25.09
C GLU A 338 1.84 13.60 -25.69
N LYS A 339 1.48 13.61 -26.97
CA LYS A 339 1.18 12.36 -27.69
C LYS A 339 2.44 11.50 -27.79
N ARG A 340 2.27 10.19 -27.66
CA ARG A 340 3.34 9.20 -27.78
C ARG A 340 2.93 7.99 -28.61
N SER A 341 3.91 7.27 -29.15
CA SER A 341 3.70 6.08 -29.98
C SER A 341 4.24 4.80 -29.34
N LEU A 342 3.57 3.68 -29.61
CA LEU A 342 4.02 2.34 -29.29
C LEU A 342 3.88 1.45 -30.53
N GLU A 343 5.00 0.92 -31.00
CA GLU A 343 5.05 -0.04 -32.10
C GLU A 343 4.99 -1.46 -31.55
N ILE A 344 4.09 -2.27 -32.12
CA ILE A 344 3.85 -3.67 -31.78
C ILE A 344 4.34 -4.52 -32.95
N PHE A 345 5.23 -5.46 -32.66
CA PHE A 345 5.85 -6.34 -33.64
C PHE A 345 5.43 -7.78 -33.40
N LEU A 346 5.14 -8.48 -34.50
CA LEU A 346 5.06 -9.93 -34.55
C LEU A 346 6.27 -10.43 -35.32
N LYS A 347 7.18 -11.12 -34.63
CA LYS A 347 8.53 -11.40 -35.16
C LYS A 347 9.22 -10.06 -35.52
N GLU A 348 9.74 -9.93 -36.74
CA GLU A 348 10.42 -8.71 -37.23
C GLU A 348 9.50 -7.75 -38.00
N ARG A 349 8.19 -8.01 -38.07
CA ARG A 349 7.24 -7.16 -38.78
C ARG A 349 6.42 -6.32 -37.82
N ILE A 350 6.29 -5.03 -38.12
CA ILE A 350 5.34 -4.15 -37.43
C ILE A 350 3.94 -4.69 -37.73
N MET A 351 3.27 -5.17 -36.70
CA MET A 351 1.87 -5.57 -36.76
C MET A 351 0.98 -4.33 -36.69
N LYS A 352 1.29 -3.43 -35.76
CA LYS A 352 0.45 -2.28 -35.44
C LYS A 352 1.26 -1.19 -34.75
N THR A 353 0.98 0.06 -35.09
CA THR A 353 1.41 1.22 -34.30
C THR A 353 0.20 1.80 -33.60
N ILE A 354 0.30 2.03 -32.30
CA ILE A 354 -0.74 2.72 -31.53
C ILE A 354 -0.24 4.10 -31.11
N THR A 355 -1.10 5.10 -31.25
CA THR A 355 -0.86 6.44 -30.69
C THR A 355 -1.62 6.56 -29.38
N LEU A 356 -0.92 7.03 -28.35
CA LEU A 356 -1.44 7.36 -27.04
C LEU A 356 -1.51 8.89 -26.92
N GLY A 357 -2.66 9.40 -26.52
CA GLY A 357 -2.87 10.79 -26.13
C GLY A 357 -2.10 11.16 -24.86
N SER A 358 -2.16 12.44 -24.51
CA SER A 358 -1.60 12.97 -23.26
C SER A 358 -2.18 12.22 -22.05
N LEU A 359 -1.30 11.74 -21.16
CA LEU A 359 -1.68 11.05 -19.92
C LEU A 359 -2.72 9.92 -20.11
N GLU A 360 -2.56 9.12 -21.17
CA GLU A 360 -3.54 8.11 -21.56
C GLU A 360 -3.16 6.71 -21.08
N VAL A 361 -4.17 5.95 -20.64
CA VAL A 361 -4.09 4.49 -20.50
C VAL A 361 -5.02 3.83 -21.51
N LYS A 362 -4.47 2.93 -22.34
CA LYS A 362 -5.23 2.06 -23.26
C LYS A 362 -5.07 0.60 -22.86
N ILE A 363 -6.18 -0.14 -22.92
CA ILE A 363 -6.20 -1.60 -22.83
C ILE A 363 -6.74 -2.11 -24.16
N LEU A 364 -5.96 -2.96 -24.83
CA LEU A 364 -6.27 -3.47 -26.16
C LEU A 364 -6.19 -4.99 -26.13
N GLU A 365 -7.19 -5.65 -26.67
CA GLU A 365 -7.07 -7.07 -27.05
C GLU A 365 -6.14 -7.17 -28.26
N LEU A 366 -5.15 -8.06 -28.18
CA LEU A 366 -4.28 -8.40 -29.28
C LEU A 366 -4.84 -9.66 -29.96
N GLN A 367 -5.15 -9.55 -31.25
CA GLN A 367 -5.44 -10.72 -32.07
C GLN A 367 -4.10 -11.33 -32.52
N PRO A 368 -3.98 -12.67 -32.57
CA PRO A 368 -2.80 -13.35 -33.12
C PRO A 368 -2.45 -12.93 -34.55
#